data_AF-A0A2E8T0Y0-F1
#
_entry.id   AF-A0A2E8T0Y0-F1
#
_cell.length_a   1.000
_cell.length_b   1.000
_cell.length_c   1.000
_cell.angle_alpha   90.00
_cell.angle_beta   90.00
_cell.angle_gamma   90.00
#
_symmetry.space_group_name_H-M   'P 1'
#
loop_
_entity.id
_entity.type
_entity.pdbx_description
1 polymer ?
#
loop_
_entity_poly.entity_id
_entity_poly.type
_entity_poly.pdbx_seq_one_letter_code
_entity_poly.pdbx_strand_id
1 'polypeptide(L)'
;MIIIGMGALARADGAAMLGQAREIAEAYGVVNGDWNGFNVLHTAAARVAGLDLGLTPGRGGLDVAAMYKAADAGKLDLVWLQAADEIDAARFEKTFTVYQGHHGDAGAHVADVILPGAAYTEKDGIYLNTEGRVQYAARAAFPPGEAREDWTIIRALAGHMGINLGFDSLAELREEMFELAPHFAEQDEVKAARWAKFGSKTKIASAPVATAHETFYMTCPVSRASETMGQCLMALQADAARDAAE
;
A
#
# COMPACT_ATOMS: atom_id res chain seq x y z
N MET A 1 -23.98 9.57 3.01
CA MET A 1 -22.66 8.91 3.07
C MET A 1 -21.98 9.08 1.72
N ILE A 2 -20.69 9.37 1.72
CA ILE A 2 -19.82 9.45 0.53
C ILE A 2 -18.70 8.43 0.74
N ILE A 3 -18.45 7.59 -0.26
CA ILE A 3 -17.31 6.67 -0.29
C ILE A 3 -16.53 6.99 -1.56
N ILE A 4 -15.27 7.40 -1.42
CA ILE A 4 -14.36 7.64 -2.54
C ILE A 4 -13.29 6.54 -2.58
N GLY A 5 -13.13 5.90 -3.74
CA GLY A 5 -12.20 4.79 -3.93
C GLY A 5 -10.87 5.21 -4.56
N MET A 6 -9.88 4.31 -4.48
CA MET A 6 -8.55 4.55 -5.02
C MET A 6 -8.49 4.78 -6.54
N GLY A 7 -9.45 4.28 -7.33
CA GLY A 7 -9.53 4.58 -8.77
C GLY A 7 -9.69 6.07 -9.08
N ALA A 8 -10.35 6.82 -8.18
CA ALA A 8 -10.43 8.28 -8.27
C ALA A 8 -9.15 8.94 -7.72
N LEU A 9 -8.68 8.47 -6.56
CA LEU A 9 -7.59 9.12 -5.83
C LEU A 9 -6.19 8.88 -6.41
N ALA A 10 -5.99 7.79 -7.17
CA ALA A 10 -4.71 7.46 -7.80
C ALA A 10 -4.45 8.25 -9.11
N ARG A 11 -5.44 9.01 -9.59
CA ARG A 11 -5.27 9.88 -10.76
C ARG A 11 -4.34 11.05 -10.46
N ALA A 12 -3.77 11.63 -11.52
CA ALA A 12 -2.97 12.86 -11.41
C ALA A 12 -3.73 14.05 -10.80
N ASP A 13 -5.06 14.10 -10.97
CA ASP A 13 -5.96 15.08 -10.36
C ASP A 13 -6.70 14.54 -9.13
N GLY A 14 -6.23 13.43 -8.53
CA GLY A 14 -6.87 12.79 -7.37
C GLY A 14 -7.02 13.72 -6.16
N ALA A 15 -6.06 14.64 -5.96
CA ALA A 15 -6.17 15.67 -4.93
C ALA A 15 -7.36 16.63 -5.18
N ALA A 16 -7.64 16.98 -6.43
CA ALA A 16 -8.80 17.81 -6.80
C ALA A 16 -10.11 17.04 -6.56
N MET A 17 -10.15 15.76 -6.94
CA MET A 17 -11.31 14.89 -6.69
C MET A 17 -11.61 14.77 -5.19
N LEU A 18 -10.57 14.57 -4.38
CA LEU A 18 -10.70 14.50 -2.92
C LEU A 18 -11.20 15.83 -2.33
N GLY A 19 -10.69 16.96 -2.84
CA GLY A 19 -11.12 18.30 -2.41
C GLY A 19 -12.58 18.59 -2.75
N GLN A 20 -13.01 18.23 -3.95
CA GLN A 20 -14.41 18.35 -4.38
C GLN A 20 -15.33 17.44 -3.55
N ALA A 21 -14.91 16.21 -3.27
CA ALA A 21 -15.69 15.28 -2.44
C ALA A 21 -15.86 15.82 -1.01
N ARG A 22 -14.81 16.44 -0.44
CA ARG A 22 -14.90 17.16 0.86
C ARG A 22 -15.91 18.29 0.79
N GLU A 23 -15.85 19.14 -0.23
CA GLU A 23 -16.75 20.29 -0.38
C GLU A 23 -18.21 19.85 -0.53
N ILE A 24 -18.47 18.75 -1.26
CA ILE A 24 -19.80 18.13 -1.30
C ILE A 24 -20.20 17.62 0.09
N ALA A 25 -19.30 16.98 0.82
CA ALA A 25 -19.60 16.48 2.16
C ALA A 25 -19.99 17.60 3.13
N GLU A 26 -19.27 18.73 3.07
CA GLU A 26 -19.54 19.94 3.86
C GLU A 26 -20.85 20.62 3.44
N ALA A 27 -21.09 20.77 2.13
CA ALA A 27 -22.27 21.46 1.60
C ALA A 27 -23.59 20.73 1.90
N TYR A 28 -23.57 19.38 1.93
CA TYR A 28 -24.75 18.55 2.13
C TYR A 28 -24.86 17.95 3.53
N GLY A 29 -24.02 18.39 4.49
CA GLY A 29 -24.08 17.94 5.88
C GLY A 29 -23.78 16.44 6.06
N VAL A 30 -23.03 15.84 5.12
CA VAL A 30 -22.58 14.44 5.19
C VAL A 30 -21.65 14.23 6.40
N VAL A 31 -20.93 15.29 6.78
CA VAL A 31 -20.19 15.37 8.03
C VAL A 31 -20.84 16.42 8.92
N ASN A 32 -21.22 16.02 10.12
CA ASN A 32 -21.82 16.86 11.14
C ASN A 32 -21.32 16.43 12.54
N GLY A 33 -21.85 17.02 13.61
CA GLY A 33 -21.37 16.78 14.98
C GLY A 33 -21.54 15.34 15.47
N ASP A 34 -22.57 14.64 14.99
CA ASP A 34 -22.93 13.30 15.45
C ASP A 34 -22.49 12.20 14.48
N TRP A 35 -22.21 12.55 13.23
CA TRP A 35 -21.94 11.60 12.16
C TRP A 35 -20.90 12.10 11.16
N ASN A 36 -19.87 11.28 10.91
CA ASN A 36 -18.93 11.46 9.81
C ASN A 36 -19.23 10.45 8.70
N GLY A 37 -19.99 10.86 7.69
CA GLY A 37 -20.35 10.03 6.56
C GLY A 37 -19.36 10.05 5.40
N PHE A 38 -18.19 10.65 5.53
CA PHE A 38 -17.17 10.72 4.47
C PHE A 38 -16.11 9.65 4.67
N ASN A 39 -15.97 8.76 3.69
CA ASN A 39 -15.10 7.60 3.77
C ASN A 39 -14.20 7.49 2.55
N VAL A 40 -12.96 7.06 2.78
CA VAL A 40 -12.03 6.65 1.71
C VAL A 40 -11.94 5.13 1.77
N LEU A 41 -12.23 4.47 0.64
CA LEU A 41 -12.08 3.04 0.51
C LEU A 41 -10.70 2.71 -0.05
N HIS A 42 -9.84 2.18 0.80
CA HIS A 42 -8.51 1.72 0.44
C HIS A 42 -8.55 0.30 -0.16
N THR A 43 -7.58 -0.02 -1.01
CA THR A 43 -7.50 -1.32 -1.70
C THR A 43 -6.22 -2.11 -1.39
N ALA A 44 -5.38 -1.62 -0.48
CA ALA A 44 -4.16 -2.30 -0.05
C ALA A 44 -4.04 -2.26 1.49
N ALA A 45 -3.81 -3.42 2.11
CA ALA A 45 -3.79 -3.58 3.56
C ALA A 45 -2.67 -2.78 4.26
N ALA A 46 -1.57 -2.49 3.55
CA ALA A 46 -0.47 -1.67 4.08
C ALA A 46 -0.75 -0.15 4.05
N ARG A 47 -1.81 0.30 3.36
CA ARG A 47 -2.00 1.73 3.05
C ARG A 47 -2.32 2.57 4.27
N VAL A 48 -3.31 2.16 5.07
CA VAL A 48 -3.77 2.95 6.21
C VAL A 48 -2.68 3.04 7.28
N ALA A 49 -2.08 1.90 7.65
CA ALA A 49 -0.96 1.87 8.58
C ALA A 49 0.22 2.73 8.08
N GLY A 50 0.57 2.63 6.79
CA GLY A 50 1.64 3.45 6.22
C GLY A 50 1.34 4.95 6.24
N LEU A 51 0.10 5.35 5.95
CA LEU A 51 -0.31 6.75 6.02
C LEU A 51 -0.27 7.27 7.46
N ASP A 52 -0.73 6.48 8.43
CA ASP A 52 -0.73 6.86 9.85
C ASP A 52 0.68 6.96 10.44
N LEU A 53 1.62 6.14 9.94
CA LEU A 53 3.06 6.23 10.27
C LEU A 53 3.80 7.31 9.47
N GLY A 54 3.09 8.06 8.61
CA GLY A 54 3.68 9.13 7.81
C GLY A 54 4.59 8.65 6.69
N LEU A 55 4.45 7.40 6.21
CA LEU A 55 5.18 6.81 5.08
C LEU A 55 4.72 7.41 3.74
N THR A 56 4.95 8.71 3.60
CA THR A 56 4.68 9.51 2.41
C THR A 56 5.95 10.26 2.04
N PRO A 57 6.10 10.69 0.78
CA PRO A 57 7.26 11.49 0.39
C PRO A 57 7.36 12.75 1.25
N GLY A 58 8.47 12.88 1.98
CA GLY A 58 8.78 14.08 2.75
C GLY A 58 9.05 15.29 1.87
N ARG A 59 9.43 16.42 2.47
CA ARG A 59 9.74 17.64 1.72
C ARG A 59 10.89 17.38 0.73
N GLY A 60 10.61 17.52 -0.57
CA GLY A 60 11.58 17.25 -1.63
C GLY A 60 11.77 15.76 -1.96
N GLY A 61 11.02 14.87 -1.28
CA GLY A 61 10.95 13.46 -1.63
C GLY A 61 10.21 13.25 -2.95
N LEU A 62 10.53 12.14 -3.61
CA LEU A 62 9.88 11.73 -4.86
C LEU A 62 8.67 10.85 -4.53
N ASP A 63 7.53 11.13 -5.15
CA ASP A 63 6.46 10.14 -5.27
C ASP A 63 6.80 9.12 -6.37
N VAL A 64 5.98 8.09 -6.53
CA VAL A 64 6.22 7.03 -7.53
C VAL A 64 6.33 7.59 -8.95
N ALA A 65 5.51 8.56 -9.33
CA ALA A 65 5.56 9.15 -10.66
C ALA A 65 6.84 9.97 -10.89
N ALA A 66 7.33 10.65 -9.86
CA ALA A 66 8.59 11.37 -9.88
C ALA A 66 9.79 10.41 -9.84
N MET A 67 9.71 9.29 -9.12
CA MET A 67 10.70 8.22 -9.14
C MET A 67 10.83 7.64 -10.55
N TYR A 68 9.72 7.36 -11.25
CA TYR A 68 9.78 6.91 -12.65
C TYR A 68 10.49 7.91 -13.55
N LYS A 69 10.17 9.20 -13.44
CA LYS A 69 10.85 10.25 -14.23
C LYS A 69 12.34 10.34 -13.90
N ALA A 70 12.71 10.17 -12.64
CA ALA A 70 14.11 10.15 -12.23
C ALA A 70 14.85 8.92 -12.79
N ALA A 71 14.23 7.74 -12.75
CA ALA A 71 14.76 6.52 -13.32
C ALA A 71 14.97 6.63 -14.85
N ASP A 72 13.95 7.10 -15.58
CA ASP A 72 14.04 7.32 -17.03
C ASP A 72 15.18 8.29 -17.41
N ALA A 73 15.43 9.30 -16.56
CA ALA A 73 16.46 10.29 -16.75
C ALA A 73 17.86 9.83 -16.27
N GLY A 74 18.00 8.61 -15.74
CA GLY A 74 19.24 8.11 -15.15
C GLY A 74 19.67 8.88 -13.89
N LYS A 75 18.70 9.44 -13.14
CA LYS A 75 18.92 10.25 -11.93
C LYS A 75 18.45 9.57 -10.65
N LEU A 76 17.99 8.32 -10.75
CA LEU A 76 17.64 7.50 -9.60
C LEU A 76 18.70 6.41 -9.47
N ASP A 77 19.56 6.53 -8.46
CA ASP A 77 20.69 5.61 -8.26
C ASP A 77 20.22 4.24 -7.74
N LEU A 78 19.25 4.24 -6.82
CA LEU A 78 18.74 3.03 -6.18
C LEU A 78 17.23 3.15 -5.96
N VAL A 79 16.52 2.03 -6.13
CA VAL A 79 15.13 1.87 -5.67
C VAL A 79 15.00 0.63 -4.79
N TRP A 80 14.33 0.78 -3.64
CA TRP A 80 14.02 -0.32 -2.73
C TRP A 80 12.52 -0.64 -2.81
N LEU A 81 12.19 -1.80 -3.36
CA LEU A 81 10.84 -2.29 -3.54
C LEU A 81 10.48 -3.23 -2.38
N GLN A 82 9.81 -2.69 -1.36
CA GLN A 82 9.27 -3.49 -0.26
C GLN A 82 7.96 -4.15 -0.69
N ALA A 83 8.05 -5.35 -1.24
CA ALA A 83 6.94 -6.15 -1.80
C ALA A 83 6.02 -5.30 -2.70
N ALA A 84 6.63 -4.42 -3.50
CA ALA A 84 5.93 -3.50 -4.38
C ALA A 84 5.87 -4.09 -5.78
N ASP A 85 4.72 -4.66 -6.13
CA ASP A 85 4.47 -5.30 -7.43
C ASP A 85 3.34 -4.62 -8.22
N GLU A 86 2.54 -3.77 -7.58
CA GLU A 86 1.47 -2.96 -8.20
C GLU A 86 2.01 -1.65 -8.79
N ILE A 87 3.16 -1.73 -9.45
CA ILE A 87 3.89 -0.62 -10.07
C ILE A 87 4.35 -1.00 -11.47
N ASP A 88 4.69 0.00 -12.29
CA ASP A 88 5.33 -0.20 -13.59
C ASP A 88 6.82 -0.50 -13.36
N ALA A 89 7.12 -1.70 -12.87
CA ALA A 89 8.46 -2.11 -12.46
C ALA A 89 9.48 -2.04 -13.60
N ALA A 90 9.05 -2.21 -14.86
CA ALA A 90 9.89 -2.09 -16.05
C ALA A 90 10.60 -0.71 -16.14
N ARG A 91 10.02 0.33 -15.54
CA ARG A 91 10.62 1.68 -15.48
C ARG A 91 11.88 1.73 -14.63
N PHE A 92 12.12 0.71 -13.80
CA PHE A 92 13.28 0.60 -12.94
C PHE A 92 14.36 -0.35 -13.47
N GLU A 93 14.20 -0.95 -14.67
CA GLU A 93 15.19 -1.89 -15.26
C GLU A 93 16.63 -1.34 -15.37
N LYS A 94 16.79 -0.01 -15.40
CA LYS A 94 18.09 0.67 -15.49
C LYS A 94 18.56 1.29 -14.18
N THR A 95 17.77 1.14 -13.11
CA THR A 95 18.08 1.63 -11.76
C THR A 95 18.48 0.43 -10.91
N PHE A 96 19.49 0.59 -10.06
CA PHE A 96 19.88 -0.48 -9.15
C PHE A 96 18.70 -0.81 -8.20
N THR A 97 18.11 -1.97 -8.38
CA THR A 97 16.84 -2.33 -7.76
C THR A 97 17.03 -3.42 -6.72
N VAL A 98 16.65 -3.11 -5.48
CA VAL A 98 16.52 -4.10 -4.40
C VAL A 98 15.05 -4.44 -4.24
N TYR A 99 14.69 -5.71 -4.42
CA TYR A 99 13.36 -6.20 -4.10
C TYR A 99 13.38 -6.99 -2.80
N GLN A 100 12.63 -6.53 -1.80
CA GLN A 100 12.40 -7.26 -0.56
C GLN A 100 10.95 -7.73 -0.53
N GLY A 101 10.71 -9.02 -0.75
CA GLY A 101 9.35 -9.55 -0.81
C GLY A 101 9.31 -11.07 -0.68
N HIS A 102 8.10 -11.61 -0.65
CA HIS A 102 7.85 -13.03 -0.41
C HIS A 102 7.50 -13.82 -1.67
N HIS A 103 7.19 -13.16 -2.78
CA HIS A 103 6.86 -13.79 -4.07
C HIS A 103 7.66 -13.09 -5.18
N GLY A 104 8.07 -13.86 -6.20
CA GLY A 104 8.70 -13.29 -7.39
C GLY A 104 7.62 -12.90 -8.40
N ASP A 105 7.33 -11.61 -8.51
CA ASP A 105 6.42 -11.04 -9.50
C ASP A 105 7.08 -9.81 -10.17
N ALA A 106 6.30 -8.80 -10.58
CA ALA A 106 6.79 -7.64 -11.33
C ALA A 106 8.04 -6.97 -10.74
N GLY A 107 8.07 -6.70 -9.44
CA GLY A 107 9.18 -6.01 -8.78
C GLY A 107 10.45 -6.88 -8.70
N ALA A 108 10.28 -8.19 -8.49
CA ALA A 108 11.40 -9.12 -8.42
C ALA A 108 12.06 -9.36 -9.79
N HIS A 109 11.28 -9.31 -10.88
CA HIS A 109 11.80 -9.54 -12.24
C HIS A 109 12.82 -8.50 -12.71
N VAL A 110 12.78 -7.29 -12.15
CA VAL A 110 13.71 -6.20 -12.49
C VAL A 110 14.80 -5.99 -11.44
N ALA A 111 14.83 -6.81 -10.39
CA ALA A 111 15.73 -6.61 -9.26
C ALA A 111 17.15 -7.10 -9.55
N ASP A 112 18.13 -6.29 -9.15
CA ASP A 112 19.54 -6.70 -9.08
C ASP A 112 19.81 -7.54 -7.82
N VAL A 113 19.07 -7.25 -6.73
CA VAL A 113 19.17 -7.96 -5.46
C VAL A 113 17.77 -8.32 -4.97
N ILE A 114 17.58 -9.60 -4.64
CA ILE A 114 16.34 -10.10 -4.05
C ILE A 114 16.61 -10.50 -2.60
N LEU A 115 15.83 -9.94 -1.67
CA LEU A 115 15.86 -10.23 -0.25
C LEU A 115 14.55 -10.95 0.14
N PRO A 116 14.58 -12.26 0.43
CA PRO A 116 13.37 -13.03 0.69
C PRO A 116 12.75 -12.65 2.04
N GLY A 117 11.61 -11.96 1.97
CA GLY A 117 10.79 -11.58 3.11
C GLY A 117 9.72 -12.64 3.46
N ALA A 118 9.10 -12.48 4.63
CA ALA A 118 8.04 -13.35 5.12
C ALA A 118 6.65 -12.94 4.59
N ALA A 119 5.82 -13.91 4.23
CA ALA A 119 4.41 -13.67 3.91
C ALA A 119 3.59 -13.26 5.15
N TYR A 120 2.35 -12.81 4.96
CA TYR A 120 1.49 -12.34 6.07
C TYR A 120 1.15 -13.43 7.09
N THR A 121 1.19 -14.71 6.70
CA THR A 121 0.99 -15.87 7.60
C THR A 121 2.26 -16.29 8.33
N GLU A 122 3.41 -15.70 8.00
CA GLU A 122 4.74 -16.16 8.41
C GLU A 122 5.44 -15.20 9.38
N LYS A 123 4.73 -14.16 9.82
CA LYS A 123 5.23 -13.13 10.72
C LYS A 123 4.13 -12.60 11.62
N ASP A 124 4.51 -12.10 12.79
CA ASP A 124 3.61 -11.30 13.59
C ASP A 124 3.54 -9.89 12.98
N GLY A 125 2.32 -9.38 12.74
CA GLY A 125 2.12 -8.13 12.02
C GLY A 125 1.04 -7.26 12.65
N ILE A 126 1.15 -5.96 12.49
CA ILE A 126 0.10 -4.99 12.84
C ILE A 126 -0.43 -4.40 11.53
N TYR A 127 -1.73 -4.54 11.30
CA TYR A 127 -2.42 -4.07 10.11
C TYR A 127 -3.55 -3.13 10.52
N LEU A 128 -3.77 -2.07 9.75
CA LEU A 128 -4.92 -1.20 9.91
C LEU A 128 -5.83 -1.35 8.69
N ASN A 129 -7.11 -1.64 8.93
CA ASN A 129 -8.10 -1.75 7.85
C ASN A 129 -8.59 -0.35 7.40
N THR A 130 -9.52 -0.30 6.44
CA THR A 130 -9.98 0.96 5.84
C THR A 130 -10.72 1.93 6.79
N GLU A 131 -11.21 1.45 7.93
CA GLU A 131 -11.84 2.28 8.96
C GLU A 131 -10.86 2.72 10.05
N GLY A 132 -9.57 2.34 9.92
CA GLY A 132 -8.52 2.66 10.89
C GLY A 132 -8.46 1.70 12.08
N ARG A 133 -9.14 0.54 12.02
CA ARG A 133 -9.09 -0.45 13.09
C ARG A 133 -7.75 -1.17 13.12
N VAL A 134 -7.13 -1.21 14.29
CA VAL A 134 -5.86 -1.91 14.49
C VAL A 134 -6.08 -3.41 14.69
N GLN A 135 -5.39 -4.23 13.90
CA GLN A 135 -5.53 -5.68 13.89
C GLN A 135 -4.16 -6.35 14.01
N TYR A 136 -4.05 -7.34 14.89
CA TYR A 136 -2.81 -8.04 15.15
C TYR A 136 -2.89 -9.41 14.47
N ALA A 137 -1.99 -9.64 13.52
CA ALA A 137 -1.78 -10.94 12.91
C ALA A 137 -0.75 -11.72 13.72
N ALA A 138 -1.02 -13.00 13.95
CA ALA A 138 -0.10 -13.92 14.59
C ALA A 138 0.51 -14.87 13.54
N ARG A 139 1.79 -15.17 13.69
CA ARG A 139 2.50 -16.10 12.83
C ARG A 139 1.89 -17.50 12.92
N ALA A 140 1.49 -18.04 11.77
CA ALA A 140 0.94 -19.39 11.64
C ALA A 140 1.99 -20.43 11.18
N ALA A 141 2.96 -20.00 10.37
CA ALA A 141 4.05 -20.85 9.88
C ALA A 141 5.37 -20.07 9.91
N PHE A 142 6.52 -20.75 9.75
CA PHE A 142 7.79 -20.05 9.60
C PHE A 142 8.03 -19.69 8.13
N PRO A 143 8.76 -18.59 7.84
CA PRO A 143 9.15 -18.25 6.48
C PRO A 143 9.94 -19.40 5.83
N PRO A 144 9.71 -19.71 4.54
CA PRO A 144 10.35 -20.84 3.88
C PRO A 144 11.84 -20.60 3.61
N GLY A 145 12.64 -21.66 3.73
CA GLY A 145 14.06 -21.64 3.39
C GLY A 145 14.86 -20.61 4.20
N GLU A 146 15.49 -19.66 3.49
CA GLU A 146 16.28 -18.59 4.09
C GLU A 146 15.52 -17.26 4.23
N ALA A 147 14.20 -17.26 3.98
CA ALA A 147 13.39 -16.07 4.18
C ALA A 147 13.42 -15.60 5.65
N ARG A 148 13.22 -14.29 5.84
CA ARG A 148 13.26 -13.64 7.15
C ARG A 148 12.09 -12.68 7.31
N GLU A 149 11.74 -12.36 8.56
CA GLU A 149 10.76 -11.31 8.82
C GLU A 149 11.28 -9.96 8.31
N ASP A 150 10.40 -9.16 7.71
CA ASP A 150 10.82 -7.98 6.93
C ASP A 150 11.65 -6.97 7.72
N TRP A 151 11.27 -6.74 8.98
CA TRP A 151 11.98 -5.80 9.85
C TRP A 151 13.39 -6.27 10.19
N THR A 152 13.62 -7.59 10.27
CA THR A 152 14.94 -8.15 10.58
C THR A 152 15.91 -7.95 9.42
N ILE A 153 15.42 -7.97 8.17
CA ILE A 153 16.22 -7.71 6.97
C ILE A 153 16.73 -6.26 6.99
N ILE A 154 15.82 -5.30 7.22
CA ILE A 154 16.16 -3.87 7.31
C ILE A 154 17.10 -3.61 8.48
N ARG A 155 16.83 -4.22 9.65
CA ARG A 155 17.68 -4.11 10.84
C ARG A 155 19.07 -4.69 10.61
N ALA A 156 19.18 -5.82 9.92
CA ALA A 156 20.47 -6.43 9.58
C ALA A 156 21.27 -5.56 8.59
N LEU A 157 20.60 -4.98 7.59
CA LEU A 157 21.23 -4.03 6.66
C LEU A 157 21.75 -2.80 7.39
N ALA A 158 20.94 -2.19 8.26
CA ALA A 158 21.34 -1.04 9.06
C ALA A 158 22.62 -1.36 9.87
N GLY A 159 22.67 -2.53 10.50
CA GLY A 159 23.86 -3.00 11.20
C GLY A 159 25.11 -3.11 10.31
N HIS A 160 24.99 -3.64 9.09
CA HIS A 160 26.09 -3.69 8.12
C HIS A 160 26.56 -2.31 7.67
N MET A 161 25.66 -1.33 7.67
CA MET A 161 25.96 0.08 7.37
C MET A 161 26.49 0.87 8.59
N GLY A 162 26.61 0.22 9.76
CA GLY A 162 26.99 0.89 11.00
C GLY A 162 25.91 1.82 11.57
N ILE A 163 24.66 1.67 11.14
CA ILE A 163 23.50 2.43 11.61
C ILE A 163 22.84 1.67 12.75
N ASN A 164 22.72 2.30 13.92
CA ASN A 164 21.96 1.79 15.04
C ASN A 164 20.51 2.28 14.95
N LEU A 165 19.55 1.36 14.86
CA LEU A 165 18.12 1.68 14.81
C LEU A 165 17.48 1.84 16.20
N GLY A 166 18.18 1.51 17.28
CA GLY A 166 17.66 1.64 18.65
C GLY A 166 16.91 0.40 19.18
N PHE A 167 16.65 -0.60 18.32
CA PHE A 167 15.97 -1.83 18.69
C PHE A 167 16.66 -3.08 18.09
N ASP A 168 16.58 -4.20 18.81
CA ASP A 168 17.10 -5.51 18.45
C ASP A 168 16.04 -6.62 18.49
N SER A 169 14.84 -6.30 18.99
CA SER A 169 13.69 -7.21 19.06
C SER A 169 12.42 -6.61 18.46
N LEU A 170 11.46 -7.48 18.12
CA LEU A 170 10.13 -7.06 17.65
C LEU A 170 9.37 -6.27 18.71
N ALA A 171 9.60 -6.55 20.00
CA ALA A 171 8.97 -5.83 21.11
C ALA A 171 9.47 -4.38 21.16
N GLU A 172 10.79 -4.16 21.13
CA GLU A 172 11.39 -2.82 21.11
C GLU A 172 11.00 -2.05 19.84
N LEU A 173 10.96 -2.71 18.66
CA LEU A 173 10.45 -2.08 17.43
C LEU A 173 8.99 -1.59 17.60
N ARG A 174 8.15 -2.38 18.25
CA ARG A 174 6.76 -2.00 18.52
C ARG A 174 6.67 -0.86 19.53
N GLU A 175 7.50 -0.87 20.57
CA GLU A 175 7.58 0.25 21.52
C GLU A 175 7.91 1.56 20.80
N GLU A 176 8.96 1.58 19.98
CA GLU A 176 9.32 2.74 19.14
C GLU A 176 8.17 3.15 18.20
N MET A 177 7.48 2.18 17.57
CA MET A 177 6.33 2.45 16.72
C MET A 177 5.15 3.07 17.49
N PHE A 178 4.90 2.61 18.72
CA PHE A 178 3.83 3.13 19.58
C PHE A 178 4.18 4.51 20.14
N GLU A 179 5.45 4.82 20.38
CA GLU A 179 5.86 6.19 20.70
C GLU A 179 5.60 7.15 19.54
N LEU A 180 5.86 6.71 18.30
CA LEU A 180 5.58 7.49 17.09
C LEU A 180 4.08 7.64 16.82
N ALA A 181 3.30 6.58 16.97
CA ALA A 181 1.87 6.53 16.68
C ALA A 181 1.11 5.73 17.77
N PRO A 182 0.73 6.38 18.90
CA PRO A 182 0.19 5.70 20.08
C PRO A 182 -1.06 4.84 19.84
N HIS A 183 -1.90 5.19 18.86
CA HIS A 183 -3.12 4.43 18.58
C HIS A 183 -2.83 3.02 18.06
N PHE A 184 -1.64 2.73 17.52
CA PHE A 184 -1.26 1.39 17.10
C PHE A 184 -1.19 0.38 18.24
N ALA A 185 -1.10 0.83 19.50
CA ALA A 185 -1.13 -0.03 20.68
C ALA A 185 -2.56 -0.47 21.07
N GLU A 186 -3.59 0.15 20.48
CA GLU A 186 -4.99 -0.05 20.85
C GLU A 186 -5.65 -1.09 19.93
N GLN A 187 -5.40 -2.37 20.23
CA GLN A 187 -5.92 -3.48 19.44
C GLN A 187 -7.46 -3.47 19.36
N ASP A 188 -7.98 -3.71 18.15
CA ASP A 188 -9.41 -3.78 17.81
C ASP A 188 -10.19 -2.47 18.00
N GLU A 189 -9.50 -1.36 18.27
CA GLU A 189 -10.11 -0.03 18.44
C GLU A 189 -10.12 0.79 17.15
N VAL A 190 -11.14 1.64 17.01
CA VAL A 190 -11.25 2.63 15.94
C VAL A 190 -11.22 4.03 16.54
N LYS A 191 -10.25 4.84 16.13
CA LYS A 191 -10.14 6.23 16.56
C LYS A 191 -10.81 7.15 15.55
N ALA A 192 -11.79 7.92 16.02
CA ALA A 192 -12.45 8.92 15.19
C ALA A 192 -11.44 9.99 14.74
N ALA A 193 -11.29 10.14 13.43
CA ALA A 193 -10.46 11.20 12.86
C ALA A 193 -11.15 12.56 12.99
N ARG A 194 -10.38 13.59 13.35
CA ARG A 194 -10.86 14.97 13.35
C ARG A 194 -11.09 15.43 11.91
N TRP A 195 -12.27 16.00 11.64
CA TRP A 195 -12.52 16.63 10.35
C TRP A 195 -11.56 17.80 10.10
N ALA A 196 -10.90 17.79 8.96
CA ALA A 196 -9.88 18.77 8.57
C ALA A 196 -10.04 19.17 7.10
N LYS A 197 -9.39 20.26 6.71
CA LYS A 197 -9.31 20.65 5.29
C LYS A 197 -8.23 19.84 4.58
N PHE A 198 -8.64 19.02 3.63
CA PHE A 198 -7.76 18.25 2.75
C PHE A 198 -8.16 18.39 1.26
N GLY A 199 -7.34 17.84 0.37
CA GLY A 199 -7.54 17.93 -1.08
C GLY A 199 -7.19 19.31 -1.66
N SER A 200 -7.34 19.43 -2.97
CA SER A 200 -6.99 20.61 -3.77
C SER A 200 -8.25 21.24 -4.38
N LYS A 201 -8.18 22.55 -4.66
CA LYS A 201 -9.21 23.29 -5.42
C LYS A 201 -8.90 23.42 -6.92
N THR A 202 -7.91 22.66 -7.40
CA THR A 202 -7.56 22.64 -8.83
C THR A 202 -8.67 22.00 -9.67
N LYS A 203 -8.65 22.23 -10.98
CA LYS A 203 -9.65 21.71 -11.90
C LYS A 203 -9.57 20.17 -11.99
N ILE A 204 -10.73 19.51 -11.91
CA ILE A 204 -10.87 18.08 -12.22
C ILE A 204 -10.85 17.89 -13.73
N ALA A 205 -10.04 16.95 -14.21
CA ALA A 205 -9.95 16.59 -15.61
C ALA A 205 -11.18 15.78 -16.04
N SER A 206 -11.59 15.94 -17.31
CA SER A 206 -12.75 15.24 -17.89
C SER A 206 -12.52 13.75 -18.16
N ALA A 207 -11.30 13.25 -17.93
CA ALA A 207 -11.02 11.82 -18.06
C ALA A 207 -11.97 11.02 -17.14
N PRO A 208 -12.40 9.81 -17.52
CA PRO A 208 -13.24 8.96 -16.68
C PRO A 208 -12.46 8.40 -15.48
N VAL A 209 -13.17 8.11 -14.39
CA VAL A 209 -12.60 7.35 -13.26
C VAL A 209 -12.53 5.88 -13.66
N ALA A 210 -11.34 5.30 -13.60
CA ALA A 210 -11.13 3.88 -13.87
C ALA A 210 -11.32 3.04 -12.59
N THR A 211 -11.44 1.72 -12.75
CA THR A 211 -11.41 0.80 -11.62
C THR A 211 -10.03 0.81 -10.97
N ALA A 212 -9.96 0.59 -9.65
CA ALA A 212 -8.68 0.51 -8.95
C ALA A 212 -7.90 -0.78 -9.31
N HIS A 213 -8.62 -1.82 -9.71
CA HIS A 213 -8.08 -3.10 -10.17
C HIS A 213 -8.82 -3.54 -11.42
N GLU A 214 -8.10 -4.16 -12.35
CA GLU A 214 -8.70 -4.73 -13.57
C GLU A 214 -9.51 -5.99 -13.27
N THR A 215 -9.08 -6.76 -12.28
CA THR A 215 -9.74 -7.98 -11.83
C THR A 215 -9.65 -8.12 -10.32
N PHE A 216 -10.68 -8.74 -9.73
CA PHE A 216 -10.73 -9.05 -8.30
C PHE A 216 -9.78 -10.19 -7.90
N TYR A 217 -9.58 -11.17 -8.79
CA TYR A 217 -8.86 -12.41 -8.44
C TYR A 217 -7.34 -12.27 -8.47
N MET A 218 -6.78 -11.19 -9.06
CA MET A 218 -5.33 -11.03 -9.29
C MET A 218 -4.80 -9.68 -8.81
N THR A 219 -5.11 -9.31 -7.57
CA THR A 219 -4.85 -7.96 -7.03
C THR A 219 -3.50 -7.80 -6.34
N CYS A 220 -2.88 -8.88 -5.89
CA CYS A 220 -1.57 -8.88 -5.21
C CYS A 220 -0.71 -10.10 -5.62
N PRO A 221 0.60 -10.12 -5.28
CA PRO A 221 1.49 -11.22 -5.65
C PRO A 221 1.03 -12.59 -5.18
N VAL A 222 0.43 -12.67 -3.98
CA VAL A 222 -0.10 -13.93 -3.43
C VAL A 222 -1.23 -14.46 -4.30
N SER A 223 -2.17 -13.59 -4.69
CA SER A 223 -3.29 -13.99 -5.56
C SER A 223 -2.82 -14.34 -6.97
N ARG A 224 -1.82 -13.62 -7.50
CA ARG A 224 -1.25 -13.87 -8.84
C ARG A 224 -0.46 -15.17 -8.93
N ALA A 225 0.16 -15.59 -7.84
CA ALA A 225 0.81 -16.91 -7.76
C ALA A 225 -0.16 -18.07 -7.46
N SER A 226 -1.44 -17.77 -7.16
CA SER A 226 -2.41 -18.80 -6.80
C SER A 226 -3.03 -19.47 -8.02
N GLU A 227 -2.83 -20.77 -8.15
CA GLU A 227 -3.49 -21.59 -9.18
C GLU A 227 -5.03 -21.50 -9.10
N THR A 228 -5.58 -21.50 -7.88
CA THR A 228 -7.03 -21.39 -7.64
C THR A 228 -7.58 -20.06 -8.16
N MET A 229 -6.89 -18.95 -7.87
CA MET A 229 -7.31 -17.64 -8.38
C MET A 229 -7.18 -17.56 -9.90
N GLY A 230 -6.17 -18.23 -10.48
CA GLY A 230 -6.05 -18.43 -11.93
C GLY A 230 -7.28 -19.11 -12.51
N GLN A 231 -7.74 -20.20 -11.89
CA GLN A 231 -8.94 -20.91 -12.30
C GLN A 231 -10.21 -20.06 -12.18
N CYS A 232 -10.35 -19.29 -11.09
CA CYS A 232 -11.48 -18.37 -10.93
C CYS A 232 -11.53 -17.30 -12.02
N LEU A 233 -10.38 -16.73 -12.38
CA LEU A 233 -10.30 -15.75 -13.47
C LEU A 233 -10.68 -16.35 -14.82
N MET A 234 -10.17 -17.54 -15.13
CA MET A 234 -10.52 -18.24 -16.38
C MET A 234 -12.01 -18.57 -16.46
N ALA A 235 -12.62 -18.99 -15.35
CA ALA A 235 -14.06 -19.25 -15.29
C ALA A 235 -14.88 -17.97 -15.54
N LEU A 236 -14.52 -16.86 -14.90
CA LEU A 236 -15.19 -15.56 -15.11
C LEU A 236 -15.10 -15.10 -16.58
N GLN A 237 -13.94 -15.26 -17.21
CA GLN A 237 -13.73 -14.89 -18.61
C GLN A 237 -14.54 -15.78 -19.56
N ALA A 238 -14.63 -17.08 -19.26
CA ALA A 238 -15.45 -18.01 -20.03
C ALA A 238 -16.95 -17.65 -19.93
N ASP A 239 -17.43 -17.29 -18.74
CA ASP A 239 -18.81 -16.86 -18.52
C ASP A 239 -19.12 -15.60 -19.34
N ALA A 240 -18.27 -14.57 -19.25
CA ALA A 240 -18.43 -13.33 -20.01
C ALA A 240 -18.40 -13.55 -21.53
N ALA A 241 -17.56 -14.47 -22.02
CA ALA A 241 -17.50 -14.82 -23.44
C ALA A 241 -18.77 -15.54 -23.92
N ARG A 242 -19.41 -16.36 -23.08
CA ARG A 242 -20.70 -16.98 -23.40
C ARG A 242 -21.82 -15.95 -23.46
N ASP A 243 -21.90 -15.08 -22.46
CA ASP A 243 -22.93 -14.02 -22.40
C ASP A 243 -22.83 -13.05 -23.58
N ALA A 244 -21.62 -12.80 -24.10
CA ALA A 244 -21.41 -11.95 -25.28
C ALA A 244 -21.77 -12.63 -26.62
N ALA A 245 -21.93 -13.95 -26.63
CA ALA A 245 -22.30 -14.73 -27.82
C ALA A 245 -23.81 -14.97 -27.95
N GLU A 246 -24.59 -14.66 -26.92
CA GLU A 246 -26.07 -14.66 -26.90
C GLU A 246 -26.66 -13.31 -27.36
#